data_AF-A0A937W0G1-F1
#
_entry.id   AF-A0A937W0G1-F1
#
_cell.length_a   1.000
_cell.length_b   1.000
_cell.length_c   1.000
_cell.angle_alpha   90.00
_cell.angle_beta   90.00
_cell.angle_gamma   90.00
#
_symmetry.space_group_name_H-M   'P 1'
#
loop_
_entity.id
_entity.type
_entity.pdbx_description
1 polymer ?
#
loop_
_entity_poly.entity_id
_entity_poly.type
_entity_poly.pdbx_seq_one_letter_code
_entity_poly.pdbx_strand_id
1 'polypeptide(L)'
;MDSWQRRITSMRTSAPSSNIRWSHVSKTPRLMLARLWQRMSLFHRVALSSGAVVALMVGALLYSVLQAEIGLRYEEFAARVTHDLTTLAPTLAEQAVLGDYTVIKHVLAIYAERPAVERVTWIDTRGNPVSAAGVAVPRQAPAWFTRLMPMQAAEARW
;
A
#
# COMPACT_ATOMS: atom_id res chain seq x y z
N MET A 1 55.06 -48.42 -26.76
CA MET A 1 54.79 -48.94 -28.12
C MET A 1 53.29 -48.92 -28.26
N ASP A 2 52.59 -48.13 -29.07
CA ASP A 2 52.86 -47.17 -30.14
C ASP A 2 51.55 -46.39 -30.29
N SER A 3 51.52 -45.07 -30.14
CA SER A 3 51.87 -44.08 -31.15
C SER A 3 50.89 -44.09 -32.36
N TRP A 4 50.25 -42.92 -32.54
CA TRP A 4 49.76 -42.39 -33.82
C TRP A 4 48.45 -42.91 -34.46
N GLN A 5 47.41 -42.07 -34.35
CA GLN A 5 46.84 -41.25 -35.45
C GLN A 5 45.36 -41.38 -35.84
N ARG A 6 44.74 -40.19 -35.82
CA ARG A 6 43.86 -39.61 -36.85
C ARG A 6 42.56 -40.36 -37.16
N ARG A 7 41.46 -39.82 -36.62
CA ARG A 7 40.37 -39.36 -37.50
C ARG A 7 39.55 -38.25 -36.84
N ILE A 8 39.83 -37.01 -37.27
CA ILE A 8 38.90 -35.90 -37.16
C ILE A 8 37.75 -36.21 -38.12
N THR A 9 36.54 -36.33 -37.61
CA THR A 9 35.33 -36.38 -38.45
C THR A 9 34.29 -35.46 -37.83
N SER A 10 34.32 -34.23 -38.31
CA SER A 10 33.24 -33.24 -38.40
C SER A 10 32.06 -33.38 -37.44
N MET A 11 32.00 -32.44 -36.49
CA MET A 11 30.75 -31.87 -35.97
C MET A 11 29.79 -31.54 -37.11
N ARG A 12 28.57 -32.09 -37.09
CA ARG A 12 27.32 -31.41 -37.49
C ARG A 12 26.12 -32.31 -37.17
N THR A 13 25.63 -32.26 -35.94
CA THR A 13 24.24 -32.65 -35.64
C THR A 13 23.46 -31.36 -35.41
N SER A 14 22.64 -31.00 -36.39
CA SER A 14 21.72 -29.88 -36.36
C SER A 14 20.77 -30.01 -35.17
N ALA A 15 21.01 -29.20 -34.13
CA ALA A 15 19.98 -28.89 -33.16
C ALA A 15 18.88 -28.08 -33.88
N PRO A 16 17.60 -28.46 -33.77
CA PRO A 16 16.53 -27.66 -34.35
C PRO A 16 16.48 -26.32 -33.63
N SER A 17 16.76 -25.24 -34.37
CA SER A 17 16.54 -23.88 -33.89
C SER A 17 15.03 -23.67 -33.73
N SER A 18 14.53 -23.87 -32.52
CA SER A 18 13.19 -23.45 -32.13
C SER A 18 13.18 -21.92 -32.08
N ASN A 19 13.03 -21.31 -33.25
CA ASN A 19 12.72 -19.90 -33.40
C ASN A 19 11.30 -19.65 -32.87
N ILE A 20 11.17 -19.52 -31.55
CA ILE A 20 9.95 -19.01 -30.92
C ILE A 20 9.91 -17.51 -31.24
N ARG A 21 9.36 -17.20 -32.41
CA ARG A 21 9.02 -15.85 -32.82
C ARG A 21 7.81 -15.42 -31.98
N TRP A 22 8.08 -14.77 -30.85
CA TRP A 22 7.09 -14.01 -30.10
C TRP A 22 6.54 -12.91 -31.01
N SER A 23 5.41 -13.17 -31.69
CA SER A 23 4.64 -12.11 -32.30
C SER A 23 4.04 -11.28 -31.17
N HIS A 24 4.73 -10.20 -30.81
CA HIS A 24 4.14 -9.11 -30.04
C HIS A 24 2.92 -8.60 -30.80
N VAL A 25 1.74 -9.11 -30.42
CA VAL A 25 0.47 -8.48 -30.78
C VAL A 25 0.39 -7.20 -29.98
N SER A 26 1.01 -6.14 -30.50
CA SER A 26 0.76 -4.78 -30.05
C SER A 26 -0.68 -4.45 -30.39
N LYS A 27 -1.58 -4.73 -29.45
CA LYS A 27 -2.90 -4.12 -29.44
C LYS A 27 -2.64 -2.61 -29.47
N THR A 28 -2.99 -1.96 -30.57
CA THR A 28 -2.91 -0.50 -30.74
C THR A 28 -4.32 0.07 -30.50
N PRO A 29 -4.79 0.16 -29.24
CA PRO A 29 -6.15 0.62 -28.94
C PRO A 29 -6.38 2.08 -29.39
N ARG A 30 -5.32 2.89 -29.48
CA ARG A 30 -5.39 4.29 -29.89
C ARG A 30 -5.94 4.49 -31.30
N LEU A 31 -5.58 3.62 -32.25
CA LEU A 31 -6.02 3.74 -33.65
C LEU A 31 -7.50 3.34 -33.80
N MET A 32 -7.96 2.35 -33.03
CA MET A 32 -9.36 1.94 -33.02
C MET A 32 -10.26 2.99 -32.36
N LEU A 33 -9.86 3.56 -31.22
CA LEU A 33 -10.60 4.66 -30.58
C LEU A 33 -10.68 5.90 -31.46
N ALA A 34 -9.59 6.28 -32.13
CA ALA A 34 -9.58 7.46 -33.01
C ALA A 34 -10.53 7.31 -34.21
N ARG A 35 -10.59 6.12 -34.80
CA ARG A 35 -11.55 5.80 -35.89
C ARG A 35 -12.99 5.81 -35.41
N LEU A 36 -13.25 5.24 -34.23
CA LEU A 36 -14.59 5.28 -33.63
C LEU A 36 -15.02 6.71 -33.33
N TRP A 37 -14.09 7.53 -32.82
CA TRP A 37 -14.29 8.95 -32.56
C TRP A 37 -14.58 9.74 -33.84
N GLN A 38 -13.96 9.42 -34.98
CA GLN A 38 -14.21 10.05 -36.27
C GLN A 38 -15.55 9.67 -36.90
N ARG A 39 -16.13 8.52 -36.54
CA ARG A 39 -17.46 8.08 -37.04
C ARG A 39 -18.62 8.66 -36.24
N MET A 40 -18.37 9.31 -35.09
CA MET A 40 -19.41 9.94 -34.29
C MET A 40 -19.77 11.34 -34.82
N SER A 41 -21.07 11.64 -34.83
CA SER A 41 -21.60 12.98 -35.14
C SER A 41 -20.94 14.06 -34.27
N LEU A 42 -20.71 15.25 -34.85
CA LEU A 42 -20.12 16.41 -34.16
C LEU A 42 -20.82 16.72 -32.83
N PHE A 43 -22.15 16.56 -32.77
CA PHE A 43 -22.94 16.74 -31.55
C PHE A 43 -22.50 15.81 -30.41
N HIS A 44 -22.27 14.53 -30.71
CA HIS A 44 -21.86 13.54 -29.70
C HIS A 44 -20.44 13.80 -29.20
N ARG A 45 -19.52 14.23 -30.09
CA ARG A 45 -18.15 14.60 -29.70
C ARG A 45 -18.15 15.77 -28.73
N VAL A 46 -18.94 16.81 -29.03
CA VAL A 46 -19.06 17.98 -28.15
C VAL A 46 -19.67 17.57 -26.82
N ALA A 47 -20.78 16.83 -26.82
CA ALA A 47 -21.43 16.35 -25.59
C ALA A 47 -20.50 15.45 -24.73
N LEU A 48 -19.73 14.55 -25.34
CA LEU A 48 -18.76 13.72 -24.63
C LEU A 48 -17.60 14.55 -24.06
N SER A 49 -17.08 15.51 -24.82
CA SER A 49 -16.00 16.36 -24.36
C SER A 49 -16.42 17.26 -23.19
N SER A 50 -17.61 17.87 -23.24
CA SER A 50 -18.13 18.69 -22.14
C SER A 50 -18.43 17.85 -20.91
N GLY A 51 -19.06 16.68 -21.09
CA GLY A 51 -19.30 15.73 -20.00
C GLY A 51 -17.99 15.25 -19.35
N ALA A 52 -16.96 14.99 -20.14
CA ALA A 52 -15.65 14.59 -19.64
C ALA A 52 -15.00 15.71 -18.81
N VAL A 53 -15.07 16.96 -19.26
CA VAL A 53 -14.54 18.11 -18.51
C VAL A 53 -15.26 18.26 -17.17
N VAL A 54 -16.60 18.17 -17.16
CA VAL A 54 -17.38 18.24 -15.92
C VAL A 54 -17.04 17.08 -14.98
N ALA A 55 -16.98 15.86 -15.50
CA ALA A 55 -16.61 14.69 -14.70
C ALA A 55 -15.21 14.81 -14.09
N LEU A 56 -14.25 15.33 -14.85
CA LEU A 56 -12.89 15.58 -14.35
C LEU A 56 -12.87 16.67 -13.27
N MET A 57 -13.62 17.76 -13.45
CA MET A 57 -13.75 18.82 -12.44
C MET A 57 -14.37 18.30 -11.15
N VAL A 58 -15.48 17.56 -11.24
CA VAL A 58 -16.14 16.94 -10.08
C VAL A 58 -15.20 15.94 -9.41
N GLY A 59 -14.52 15.10 -10.19
CA GLY A 59 -13.56 14.14 -9.68
C GLY A 59 -12.38 14.82 -8.95
N ALA A 60 -11.84 15.90 -9.51
CA ALA A 60 -10.76 16.67 -8.89
C ALA A 60 -11.21 17.35 -7.60
N LEU A 61 -12.42 17.91 -7.57
CA LEU A 61 -12.99 18.52 -6.37
C LEU A 61 -13.19 17.48 -5.27
N LEU A 62 -13.82 16.34 -5.59
CA LEU A 62 -14.01 15.23 -4.64
C LEU A 62 -12.67 14.72 -4.11
N TYR A 63 -11.68 14.57 -4.99
CA TYR A 63 -10.32 14.18 -4.61
C TYR A 63 -9.69 15.19 -3.63
N SER A 64 -9.84 16.49 -3.89
CA SER A 64 -9.32 17.54 -3.02
C SER A 64 -9.99 17.54 -1.64
N VAL A 65 -11.32 17.39 -1.59
CA VAL A 65 -12.08 17.34 -0.33
C VAL A 65 -11.69 16.10 0.47
N LEU A 66 -11.60 14.94 -0.19
CA LEU A 66 -11.18 13.70 0.46
C LEU A 66 -9.77 13.82 1.05
N GLN A 67 -8.82 14.41 0.33
CA GLN A 67 -7.46 14.61 0.84
C GLN A 67 -7.43 15.55 2.05
N ALA A 68 -8.21 16.63 2.03
CA ALA A 68 -8.31 17.55 3.16
C ALA A 68 -8.93 16.87 4.39
N GLU A 69 -10.03 16.14 4.21
CA GLU A 69 -10.71 15.43 5.30
C GLU A 69 -9.79 14.34 5.88
N ILE A 70 -9.08 13.58 5.04
CA ILE A 70 -8.11 12.58 5.50
C ILE A 70 -7.04 13.24 6.37
N GLY A 71 -6.45 14.36 5.92
CA GLY A 71 -5.45 15.10 6.69
C GLY A 71 -5.96 15.56 8.06
N LEU A 72 -7.14 16.20 8.10
CA LEU A 72 -7.76 16.66 9.34
C LEU A 72 -8.06 15.51 10.31
N ARG A 73 -8.61 14.39 9.80
CA ARG A 73 -8.89 13.20 10.62
C ARG A 73 -7.63 12.58 11.19
N TYR A 74 -6.53 12.61 10.44
CA TYR A 74 -5.24 12.15 10.93
C TYR A 74 -4.72 13.03 12.06
N GLU A 75 -4.77 14.35 11.92
CA GLU A 75 -4.34 15.28 12.96
C GLU A 75 -5.18 15.15 14.24
N GLU A 76 -6.51 15.08 14.10
CA GLU A 76 -7.43 14.88 15.23
C GLU A 76 -7.16 13.54 15.95
N PHE A 77 -6.93 12.47 15.19
CA PHE A 77 -6.63 11.16 15.74
C PHE A 77 -5.27 11.16 16.46
N ALA A 78 -4.23 11.72 15.83
CA ALA A 78 -2.91 11.82 16.43
C ALA A 78 -2.93 12.67 17.72
N ALA A 79 -3.65 13.78 17.73
CA ALA A 79 -3.81 14.63 18.91
C ALA A 79 -4.53 13.89 20.04
N ARG A 80 -5.60 13.14 19.72
CA ARG A 80 -6.35 12.34 20.70
C ARG A 80 -5.51 11.21 21.27
N VAL A 81 -4.79 10.48 20.42
CA VAL A 81 -3.87 9.41 20.86
C VAL A 81 -2.80 10.00 21.78
N THR A 82 -2.17 11.11 21.39
CA THR A 82 -1.15 11.78 22.21
C THR A 82 -1.71 12.20 23.56
N HIS A 83 -2.91 12.78 23.59
CA HIS A 83 -3.56 13.17 24.83
C HIS A 83 -3.81 11.97 25.76
N ASP A 84 -4.40 10.89 25.24
CA ASP A 84 -4.65 9.67 26.01
C ASP A 84 -3.34 9.10 26.58
N LEU A 85 -2.26 9.10 25.79
CA LEU A 85 -0.95 8.60 26.20
C LEU A 85 -0.30 9.45 27.29
N THR A 86 -0.42 10.78 27.23
CA THR A 86 0.10 11.66 28.28
C THR A 86 -0.57 11.41 29.64
N THR A 87 -1.82 10.94 29.64
CA THR A 87 -2.51 10.56 30.90
C THR A 87 -2.12 9.17 31.41
N LEU A 88 -1.73 8.26 30.52
CA LEU A 88 -1.37 6.87 30.87
C LEU A 88 0.08 6.71 31.29
N ALA A 89 0.98 7.52 30.73
CA ALA A 89 2.41 7.42 30.99
C ALA A 89 2.75 7.46 32.50
N PRO A 90 2.14 8.32 33.34
CA PRO A 90 2.40 8.32 34.78
C PRO A 90 1.93 7.04 35.46
N THR A 91 0.74 6.53 35.13
CA THR A 91 0.20 5.30 35.70
C THR A 91 1.05 4.08 35.35
N LEU A 92 1.54 4.00 34.11
CA LEU A 92 2.47 2.95 33.70
C LEU A 92 3.84 3.10 34.36
N ALA A 93 4.32 4.32 34.59
CA ALA A 93 5.57 4.57 35.30
C ALA A 93 5.49 4.11 36.76
N GLU A 94 4.37 4.34 37.45
CA GLU A 94 4.15 3.84 38.82
C GLU A 94 4.20 2.31 38.88
N GLN A 95 3.54 1.62 37.93
CA GLN A 95 3.55 0.16 37.86
C GLN A 95 4.93 -0.40 37.48
N ALA A 96 5.69 0.31 36.63
CA ALA A 96 7.06 -0.06 36.27
C ALA A 96 8.02 0.05 37.46
N VAL A 97 7.87 1.08 38.30
CA VAL A 97 8.63 1.22 39.55
C VAL A 97 8.30 0.10 40.54
N LEU A 98 7.05 -0.36 40.57
CA LEU A 98 6.60 -1.50 41.37
C LEU A 98 7.04 -2.87 40.79
N GLY A 99 7.52 -2.89 39.54
CA GLY A 99 7.99 -4.11 38.86
C GLY A 99 6.87 -5.05 38.39
N ASP A 100 5.62 -4.61 38.35
CA ASP A 100 4.50 -5.44 37.90
C ASP A 100 4.30 -5.36 36.38
N TYR A 101 5.15 -6.10 35.66
CA TYR A 101 5.07 -6.22 34.21
C TYR A 101 3.84 -6.98 33.71
N THR A 102 3.12 -7.70 34.59
CA THR A 102 1.89 -8.41 34.24
C THR A 102 0.75 -7.40 34.08
N VAL A 103 0.64 -6.45 35.01
CA VAL A 103 -0.31 -5.34 34.94
C VAL A 103 -0.03 -4.46 33.72
N ILE A 104 1.25 -4.14 33.44
CA ILE A 104 1.64 -3.38 32.25
C ILE A 104 1.15 -4.07 30.97
N LYS A 105 1.38 -5.39 30.83
CA LYS A 105 0.88 -6.15 29.68
C LYS A 105 -0.65 -6.10 29.55
N HIS A 106 -1.36 -6.20 30.66
CA HIS A 106 -2.82 -6.17 30.65
C HIS A 106 -3.36 -4.81 30.23
N VAL A 107 -2.79 -3.73 30.77
CA VAL A 107 -3.13 -2.35 30.36
C VAL A 107 -2.83 -2.15 28.87
N LEU A 108 -1.67 -2.59 28.39
CA LEU A 108 -1.33 -2.52 26.96
C LEU A 108 -2.32 -3.30 26.08
N ALA A 109 -2.76 -4.48 26.51
CA ALA A 109 -3.75 -5.29 25.79
C ALA A 109 -5.10 -4.58 25.66
N ILE A 110 -5.60 -3.99 26.76
CA ILE A 110 -6.84 -3.20 26.75
C ILE A 110 -6.74 -2.02 25.77
N TYR A 111 -5.58 -1.37 25.70
CA TYR A 111 -5.36 -0.27 24.74
C TYR A 111 -5.21 -0.76 23.30
N ALA A 112 -4.61 -1.92 23.09
CA ALA A 112 -4.48 -2.53 21.77
C ALA A 112 -5.83 -3.00 21.21
N GLU A 113 -6.80 -3.36 22.05
CA GLU A 113 -8.16 -3.72 21.62
C GLU A 113 -8.96 -2.55 21.05
N ARG A 114 -8.50 -1.29 21.23
CA ARG A 114 -9.19 -0.12 20.68
C ARG A 114 -9.20 -0.16 19.14
N PRO A 115 -10.33 0.25 18.52
CA PRO A 115 -10.40 0.34 17.06
C PRO A 115 -9.35 1.33 16.53
N ALA A 116 -8.75 0.99 15.39
CA ALA A 116 -7.68 1.75 14.73
C ALA A 116 -6.29 1.74 15.40
N VAL A 117 -6.06 0.88 16.41
CA VAL A 117 -4.73 0.64 16.98
C VAL A 117 -4.17 -0.69 16.45
N GLU A 118 -3.07 -0.65 15.70
CA GLU A 118 -2.43 -1.87 15.18
C GLU A 118 -1.54 -2.53 16.24
N ARG A 119 -0.77 -1.72 16.97
CA ARG A 119 0.22 -2.19 17.93
C ARG A 119 0.49 -1.10 18.97
N VAL A 120 0.60 -1.52 20.22
CA VAL A 120 1.10 -0.68 21.31
C VAL A 120 2.38 -1.31 21.83
N THR A 121 3.44 -0.51 21.94
CA THR A 121 4.74 -0.96 22.44
C THR A 121 5.18 -0.02 23.55
N TRP A 122 5.50 -0.58 24.71
CA TRP A 122 6.17 0.10 25.80
C TRP A 122 7.61 -0.39 25.89
N ILE A 123 8.55 0.50 26.20
CA ILE A 123 9.96 0.18 26.34
C ILE A 123 10.34 0.41 27.80
N ASP A 124 10.85 -0.64 28.46
CA ASP A 124 11.33 -0.54 29.84
C ASP A 124 12.59 0.33 29.94
N THR A 125 12.90 0.79 31.15
CA THR A 125 14.18 1.39 31.56
C THR A 125 15.43 0.59 31.15
N ARG A 126 15.28 -0.72 30.97
CA ARG A 126 16.32 -1.64 30.49
C ARG A 126 16.38 -1.80 28.97
N GLY A 127 15.50 -1.11 28.23
CA GLY A 127 15.38 -1.20 26.78
C GLY A 127 14.57 -2.40 26.28
N ASN A 128 13.94 -3.17 27.17
CA ASN A 128 13.15 -4.34 26.79
C ASN A 128 11.76 -3.90 26.31
N PRO A 129 11.37 -4.23 25.05
CA PRO A 129 10.05 -3.88 24.55
C PRO A 129 9.00 -4.86 25.07
N VAL A 130 7.91 -4.33 25.61
CA VAL A 130 6.67 -5.04 25.92
C VAL A 130 5.63 -4.56 24.93
N SER A 131 5.11 -5.46 24.09
CA SER A 131 4.14 -5.08 23.05
C SER A 131 2.85 -5.89 23.16
N ALA A 132 1.76 -5.25 22.75
CA ALA A 132 0.46 -5.87 22.54
C ALA A 132 -0.03 -5.50 21.13
N ALA A 133 -0.53 -6.49 20.40
CA ALA A 133 -1.11 -6.31 19.06
C ALA A 133 -2.62 -6.12 19.17
N GLY A 134 -3.14 -5.16 18.40
CA GLY A 134 -4.57 -4.92 18.34
C GLY A 134 -5.30 -5.86 17.38
N VAL A 135 -6.61 -5.70 17.30
CA VAL A 135 -7.43 -6.46 16.34
C VAL A 135 -7.15 -5.94 14.93
N ALA A 136 -6.62 -6.80 14.06
CA ALA A 136 -6.35 -6.45 12.67
C ALA A 136 -7.66 -6.07 11.96
N VAL A 137 -7.78 -4.81 11.56
CA VAL A 137 -8.92 -4.35 10.76
C VAL A 137 -8.67 -4.74 9.30
N PRO A 138 -9.49 -5.60 8.68
CA PRO A 138 -9.29 -6.00 7.31
C PRO A 138 -9.42 -4.78 6.38
N ARG A 139 -8.35 -4.47 5.62
CA ARG A 139 -8.38 -3.42 4.60
C ARG A 139 -9.25 -3.87 3.42
N GLN A 140 -10.55 -3.59 3.47
CA GLN A 140 -11.50 -3.88 2.39
C GLN A 140 -11.52 -2.77 1.30
N ALA A 141 -10.39 -2.11 1.04
CA ALA A 141 -10.31 -1.08 0.02
C ALA A 141 -9.92 -1.68 -1.34
N PRO A 142 -10.62 -1.34 -2.44
CA PRO A 142 -10.22 -1.72 -3.78
C PRO A 142 -8.80 -1.26 -4.11
N ALA A 143 -8.04 -2.06 -4.86
CA ALA A 143 -6.64 -1.78 -5.18
C ALA A 143 -6.42 -0.47 -5.95
N TRP A 144 -7.41 0.01 -6.71
CA TRP A 144 -7.30 1.30 -7.39
C TRP A 144 -7.35 2.46 -6.39
N PHE A 145 -8.11 2.33 -5.30
CA PHE A 145 -8.27 3.36 -4.28
C PHE A 145 -7.02 3.48 -3.43
N THR A 146 -6.45 2.35 -2.99
CA THR A 146 -5.20 2.34 -2.20
C THR A 146 -3.99 2.88 -2.96
N ARG A 147 -4.00 2.82 -4.29
CA ARG A 147 -2.97 3.44 -5.14
C ARG A 147 -3.13 4.96 -5.25
N LEU A 148 -4.36 5.47 -5.26
CA LEU A 148 -4.62 6.90 -5.32
C LEU A 148 -4.46 7.56 -3.95
N MET A 149 -4.84 6.86 -2.88
CA MET A 149 -4.84 7.33 -1.50
C MET A 149 -3.92 6.46 -0.63
N PRO A 150 -2.59 6.68 -0.65
CA PRO A 150 -1.68 6.00 0.27
C PRO A 150 -1.88 6.52 1.69
N MET A 151 -2.58 5.73 2.51
CA MET A 151 -2.74 5.98 3.95
C MET A 151 -1.43 5.68 4.67
N GLN A 152 -0.81 6.69 5.29
CA GLN A 152 0.37 6.49 6.14
C GLN A 152 -0.06 5.92 7.49
N ALA A 153 0.74 4.99 8.04
CA ALA A 153 0.59 4.58 9.42
C ALA A 153 1.14 5.71 10.30
N ALA A 154 0.33 6.22 11.22
CA ALA A 154 0.79 7.19 12.20
C ALA A 154 1.50 6.44 13.35
N GLU A 155 2.76 6.77 13.59
CA GLU A 155 3.52 6.31 14.75
C GLU A 155 3.61 7.47 15.75
N ALA A 156 3.06 7.27 16.95
CA ALA A 156 3.25 8.19 18.06
C ALA A 156 4.32 7.63 18.98
N ARG A 157 5.31 8.46 19.35
CA ARG A 157 6.38 8.11 20.28
C ARG A 157 6.34 9.08 21.45
N TRP A 158 6.49 8.54 22.65
CA TRP A 158 6.56 9.27 23.93
C TRP A 158 7.80 8.83 24.71
#